data_AF-A0A955ELR1-F1
#
_entry.id   AF-A0A955ELR1-F1
#
_cell.length_a   1.000
_cell.length_b   1.000
_cell.length_c   1.000
_cell.angle_alpha   90.00
_cell.angle_beta   90.00
_cell.angle_gamma   90.00
#
_symmetry.space_group_name_H-M   'P 1'
#
loop_
_entity.id
_entity.type
_entity.pdbx_description
1 polymer ?
#
loop_
_entity_poly.entity_id
_entity_poly.type
_entity_poly.pdbx_seq_one_letter_code
_entity_poly.pdbx_strand_id
1 'polypeptide(L)'
;MNTPLADKRSVLKQGQIDILELIYKYRFVSRQLLAESLGIKSGSSLHERLGVLVKHGYIHKRLEPKLKLHGTPAAYYVTPKGLRFLQTL
;
A
#
# COMPACT_ATOMS: atom_id res chain seq x y z
N MET A 1 -9.99 -28.35 -19.40
CA MET A 1 -9.16 -27.78 -18.30
C MET A 1 -9.84 -26.49 -17.87
N ASN A 2 -10.45 -26.47 -16.69
CA ASN A 2 -11.26 -25.34 -16.24
C ASN A 2 -10.34 -24.33 -15.55
N THR A 3 -10.04 -23.23 -16.24
CA THR A 3 -9.44 -22.05 -15.64
C THR A 3 -10.40 -21.52 -14.57
N PRO A 4 -10.00 -21.36 -13.29
CA PRO A 4 -10.84 -20.64 -12.37
C PRO A 4 -10.87 -19.18 -12.85
N LEU A 5 -12.03 -18.73 -13.30
CA LEU A 5 -12.35 -17.32 -13.46
C LEU A 5 -11.95 -16.63 -12.16
N ALA A 6 -10.88 -15.82 -12.20
CA ALA A 6 -10.45 -15.01 -11.07
C ALA A 6 -11.69 -14.27 -10.54
N ASP A 7 -12.02 -14.53 -9.28
CA ASP A 7 -13.18 -13.97 -8.60
C ASP A 7 -13.12 -12.43 -8.75
N LYS A 8 -14.01 -11.88 -9.60
CA LYS A 8 -14.09 -10.47 -10.00
C LYS A 8 -14.57 -9.55 -8.85
N ARG A 9 -14.28 -9.92 -7.62
CA ARG A 9 -14.41 -9.07 -6.43
C ARG A 9 -13.01 -8.84 -5.89
N SER A 10 -12.24 -7.95 -6.54
CA SER A 10 -11.11 -7.35 -5.86
C SER A 10 -11.63 -6.81 -4.52
N VAL A 11 -11.17 -7.40 -3.41
CA VAL A 11 -11.48 -6.94 -2.05
C VAL A 11 -11.02 -5.49 -1.85
N LEU A 12 -10.08 -5.03 -2.67
CA LEU A 12 -9.54 -3.68 -2.66
C LEU A 12 -10.29 -2.76 -3.63
N LYS A 13 -10.55 -1.53 -3.16
CA LYS A 13 -11.07 -0.43 -3.98
C LYS A 13 -9.95 0.11 -4.88
N GLN A 14 -10.30 0.73 -6.01
CA GLN A 14 -9.33 1.29 -6.96
C GLN A 14 -8.28 2.18 -6.28
N GLY A 15 -8.72 3.13 -5.44
CA GLY A 15 -7.79 4.01 -4.72
C GLY A 15 -6.90 3.33 -3.68
N GLN A 16 -7.09 2.04 -3.37
CA GLN A 16 -6.15 1.22 -2.59
C GLN A 16 -5.20 0.45 -3.51
N ILE A 17 -5.67 0.04 -4.69
CA ILE A 17 -4.87 -0.54 -5.76
C ILE A 17 -3.83 0.48 -6.24
N ASP A 18 -4.24 1.72 -6.51
CA ASP A 18 -3.33 2.80 -6.95
C ASP A 18 -2.20 3.04 -5.93
N ILE A 19 -2.53 3.00 -4.63
CA ILE A 19 -1.54 3.12 -3.55
C ILE A 19 -0.58 1.91 -3.57
N LEU A 20 -1.12 0.70 -3.72
CA LEU A 20 -0.32 -0.53 -3.75
C LEU A 20 0.65 -0.55 -4.94
N GLU A 21 0.22 -0.10 -6.11
CA GLU A 21 1.04 0.04 -7.31
C GLU A 21 2.17 1.06 -7.12
N LEU A 22 1.89 2.22 -6.52
CA LEU A 22 2.92 3.22 -6.23
C LEU A 22 3.98 2.69 -5.26
N ILE A 23 3.55 1.96 -4.22
CA ILE A 23 4.48 1.35 -3.28
C ILE A 23 5.33 0.28 -3.98
N TYR A 24 4.75 -0.48 -4.90
CA TYR A 24 5.48 -1.46 -5.71
C TYR A 24 6.52 -0.78 -6.60
N LYS A 25 6.11 0.27 -7.35
CA LYS A 25 6.97 1.00 -8.30
C LYS A 25 8.22 1.58 -7.63
N TYR A 26 8.06 2.22 -6.48
CA TYR A 26 9.14 2.90 -5.78
C TYR A 26 9.82 2.03 -4.71
N ARG A 27 9.34 0.80 -4.48
CA ARG A 27 9.83 -0.21 -3.53
C ARG A 27 9.70 0.17 -2.05
N PHE A 28 10.05 1.40 -1.67
CA PHE A 28 9.90 1.97 -0.33
C PHE A 28 9.34 3.38 -0.42
N VAL A 29 8.18 3.62 0.20
CA VAL A 29 7.49 4.91 0.08
C VAL A 29 6.99 5.41 1.43
N SER A 30 7.05 6.71 1.65
CA SER A 30 6.45 7.36 2.82
C SER A 30 5.02 7.82 2.53
N ARG A 31 4.22 8.09 3.57
CA ARG A 31 2.88 8.67 3.39
C ARG A 31 2.91 10.00 2.64
N GLN A 32 3.95 10.80 2.85
CA GLN A 32 4.09 12.10 2.18
C GLN A 32 4.37 11.93 0.68
N LEU A 33 5.31 11.05 0.32
CA LEU A 33 5.60 10.75 -1.09
C LEU A 33 4.39 10.17 -1.83
N LEU A 34 3.58 9.35 -1.15
CA LEU A 34 2.31 8.86 -1.72
C LEU A 34 1.32 10.00 -1.96
N ALA A 35 1.18 10.91 -1.01
CA ALA A 35 0.28 12.06 -1.13
C ALA A 35 0.68 12.96 -2.31
N GLU A 36 1.98 13.26 -2.42
CA GLU A 36 2.55 14.03 -3.52
C GLU A 36 2.37 13.32 -4.88
N SER A 37 2.65 12.01 -4.95
CA SER A 37 2.48 11.22 -6.18
C SER A 37 1.03 11.10 -6.65
N LEU A 38 0.08 11.10 -5.72
CA LEU A 38 -1.36 11.00 -6.01
C LEU A 38 -2.04 12.37 -6.17
N GLY A 39 -1.33 13.48 -5.93
CA GLY A 39 -1.91 14.82 -5.95
C GLY A 39 -2.99 15.04 -4.86
N ILE A 40 -2.88 14.34 -3.73
CA ILE A 40 -3.83 14.41 -2.61
C ILE A 40 -3.17 14.93 -1.33
N LYS A 41 -3.98 15.30 -0.34
CA LYS A 41 -3.47 15.65 0.99
C LYS A 41 -3.02 14.39 1.76
N SER A 42 -1.95 14.51 2.53
CA SER A 42 -1.38 13.45 3.39
C SER A 42 -2.20 13.19 4.68
N GLY A 43 -3.53 13.35 4.60
CA GLY A 43 -4.46 13.35 5.73
C GLY A 43 -4.93 11.97 6.19
N SER A 44 -5.98 11.96 7.02
CA SER A 44 -6.53 10.75 7.66
C SER A 44 -7.00 9.69 6.65
N SER A 45 -7.57 10.10 5.52
CA SER A 45 -8.05 9.17 4.49
C SER A 45 -6.94 8.31 3.89
N LEU A 46 -5.76 8.89 3.62
CA LEU A 46 -4.60 8.14 3.13
C LEU A 46 -4.04 7.22 4.23
N HIS A 47 -3.99 7.71 5.48
CA HIS A 47 -3.58 6.90 6.63
C HIS A 47 -4.49 5.67 6.83
N GLU A 48 -5.80 5.84 6.72
CA GLU A 48 -6.78 4.75 6.82
C GLU A 48 -6.61 3.73 5.70
N ARG A 49 -6.44 4.17 4.45
CA ARG A 49 -6.20 3.26 3.31
C ARG A 49 -4.93 2.44 3.49
N LEU A 50 -3.85 3.08 3.94
CA LEU A 50 -2.61 2.39 4.31
C LEU A 50 -2.85 1.40 5.45
N GLY A 51 -3.63 1.78 6.46
CA GLY A 51 -4.03 0.90 7.56
C GLY A 51 -4.79 -0.34 7.08
N VAL A 52 -5.72 -0.20 6.13
CA VAL A 52 -6.44 -1.32 5.52
C VAL A 52 -5.47 -2.23 4.76
N LEU A 53 -4.57 -1.68 3.94
CA LEU A 53 -3.58 -2.47 3.20
C LEU A 53 -2.62 -3.23 4.12
N VAL A 54 -2.20 -2.62 5.23
CA VAL A 54 -1.40 -3.28 6.28
C VAL A 54 -2.20 -4.38 6.96
N LYS A 55 -3.45 -4.09 7.36
CA LYS A 55 -4.35 -5.03 8.04
C LYS A 55 -4.61 -6.29 7.20
N HIS A 56 -4.78 -6.13 5.89
CA HIS A 56 -4.94 -7.26 4.97
C HIS A 56 -3.62 -7.88 4.52
N GLY A 57 -2.47 -7.34 4.94
CA GLY A 57 -1.15 -7.89 4.68
C GLY A 57 -0.62 -7.69 3.26
N TYR A 58 -1.18 -6.74 2.50
CA TYR A 58 -0.69 -6.41 1.15
C TYR A 58 0.58 -5.55 1.19
N ILE A 59 0.72 -4.73 2.23
CA ILE A 59 1.93 -3.94 2.50
C ILE A 59 2.36 -4.13 3.95
N HIS A 60 3.62 -3.84 4.22
CA HIS A 60 4.13 -3.74 5.58
C HIS A 60 4.61 -2.31 5.86
N LYS A 61 4.57 -1.93 7.13
CA LYS A 61 5.02 -0.61 7.61
C LYS A 61 6.28 -0.79 8.46
N ARG A 62 7.41 -0.27 7.98
CA ARG A 62 8.63 -0.12 8.79
C ARG A 62 8.55 1.19 9.55
N LEU A 63 8.33 1.10 10.85
CA LEU A 63 8.42 2.22 11.79
C LEU A 63 9.31 1.79 12.95
N GLU A 64 10.57 2.18 12.92
CA GLU A 64 11.46 1.93 14.05
C GLU A 64 11.18 2.95 15.15
N PRO A 65 11.11 2.55 16.44
CA PRO A 65 10.83 3.47 17.55
C PRO A 65 11.79 4.67 17.60
N LYS A 66 13.08 4.43 17.29
CA LYS A 66 14.10 5.49 17.23
C LYS A 66 13.81 6.51 16.13
N LEU A 67 13.37 6.04 14.95
CA LEU A 67 13.03 6.91 13.82
C LEU A 67 11.85 7.83 14.11
N LYS A 68 10.89 7.37 14.94
CA LYS A 68 9.76 8.19 15.38
C LYS A 68 10.21 9.42 16.19
N LEU A 69 11.25 9.28 17.02
CA LEU A 69 11.80 10.39 17.81
C LEU A 69 12.51 11.43 16.93
N HIS A 70 13.13 10.99 15.83
CA HIS A 70 13.81 11.87 14.87
C HIS A 70 12.87 12.48 13.82
N GLY A 71 11.54 12.30 13.95
CA GLY A 71 10.57 12.80 12.98
C GLY A 71 10.66 12.13 11.61
N THR A 72 11.39 11.02 11.49
CA THR A 72 11.50 10.28 10.22
C THR A 72 10.17 9.56 9.94
N PRO A 73 9.58 9.75 8.75
CA PRO A 73 8.31 9.14 8.42
C PRO A 73 8.44 7.61 8.30
N ALA A 74 7.35 6.90 8.57
CA ALA A 74 7.28 5.47 8.33
C ALA A 74 7.46 5.15 6.83
N ALA A 75 8.20 4.08 6.54
CA ALA A 75 8.33 3.55 5.19
C ALA A 75 7.37 2.38 5.00
N TYR A 76 6.74 2.32 3.83
CA TYR A 76 5.85 1.25 3.40
C TYR A 76 6.47 0.50 2.24
N TYR A 77 6.29 -0.81 2.20
CA TYR A 77 6.75 -1.68 1.11
C TYR A 77 5.77 -2.83 0.88
N VAL A 78 5.75 -3.34 -0.35
CA VAL A 78 4.86 -4.43 -0.76
C VAL A 78 5.32 -5.76 -0.16
N THR A 79 4.39 -6.57 0.32
CA THR A 79 4.65 -7.94 0.78
C THR A 79 4.55 -8.93 -0.39
N PRO A 80 5.01 -10.18 -0.24
CA PRO A 80 4.76 -11.22 -1.25
C PRO A 80 3.28 -11.42 -1.57
N LYS A 81 2.38 -11.19 -0.58
CA LYS A 81 0.92 -11.24 -0.80
C LYS A 81 0.44 -10.08 -1.67
N GLY A 82 0.91 -8.86 -1.41
CA GLY A 82 0.64 -7.69 -2.25
C GLY A 82 1.12 -7.86 -3.68
N LEU A 83 2.32 -8.42 -3.86
CA LEU A 83 2.87 -8.70 -5.19
C LEU A 83 2.02 -9.71 -5.96
N ARG A 84 1.66 -10.84 -5.33
CA ARG A 84 0.78 -11.83 -5.96
C ARG A 84 -0.58 -11.25 -6.33
N PHE A 85 -1.13 -10.37 -5.51
CA PHE A 85 -2.38 -9.67 -5.86
C PHE A 85 -2.20 -8.78 -7.10
N LEU A 86 -1.15 -7.96 -7.16
CA LEU A 86 -0.86 -7.12 -8.33
C LEU A 86 -0.69 -7.92 -9.62
N GLN A 87 -0.13 -9.13 -9.55
CA GLN A 87 0.01 -10.04 -10.70
C GLN A 87 -1.31 -10.61 -11.23
N THR A 88 -2.42 -10.42 -10.50
CA THR A 88 -3.75 -10.91 -10.91
C THR A 88 -4.65 -9.83 -11.51
N LEU A 89 -4.19 -8.57 -11.51
CA LEU A 89 -4.86 -7.44 -12.16
C LEU A 89 -4.57 -7.43 -13.66
#